data_AF-A0A317D4T5-F1
#
_entry.id   AF-A0A317D4T5-F1
#
_cell.length_a   1.000
_cell.length_b   1.000
_cell.length_c   1.000
_cell.angle_alpha   90.00
_cell.angle_beta   90.00
_cell.angle_gamma   90.00
#
_symmetry.space_group_name_H-M   'P 1'
#
loop_
_entity.id
_entity.type
_entity.pdbx_description
1 polymer ?
#
loop_
_entity_poly.entity_id
_entity_poly.type
_entity_poly.pdbx_seq_one_letter_code
_entity_poly.pdbx_strand_id
1 'polypeptide(L)'
;MVAGGPPPTAPAIASASPDRPAGVEADRQRISAAMLAAIDREAPGLRWVPGPERNRNIADWTGPTVDTPSWPVNQFSHLSASGWIGFGVAARGDVRAWLSIEISTPKPGQPAETFTCFESARACETSRGPNGERIRYLDLNAWYAPPGQRPTPLADRSVEVIRPDGTRVSVQASSSSTQFLLTVAEMTGIGLDQALALH
;
A
#
# COMPACT_ATOMS: atom_id res chain seq x y z
N MET A 1 -14.56 -15.39 71.42
CA MET A 1 -13.72 -16.30 70.63
C MET A 1 -14.19 -16.22 69.18
N VAL A 2 -13.21 -16.15 68.29
CA VAL A 2 -13.24 -15.67 66.90
C VAL A 2 -13.61 -16.80 65.92
N ALA A 3 -14.32 -16.47 64.84
CA ALA A 3 -14.02 -16.98 63.48
C ALA A 3 -14.82 -16.18 62.44
N GLY A 4 -14.26 -15.06 61.98
CA GLY A 4 -14.67 -14.41 60.73
C GLY A 4 -14.04 -15.16 59.56
N GLY A 5 -14.87 -15.73 58.69
CA GLY A 5 -14.42 -16.39 57.46
C GLY A 5 -13.83 -15.38 56.47
N PRO A 6 -12.84 -15.77 55.65
CA PRO A 6 -12.20 -14.87 54.70
C PRO A 6 -13.15 -14.46 53.57
N PRO A 7 -13.07 -13.21 53.07
CA PRO A 7 -13.91 -12.73 52.00
C PRO A 7 -13.58 -13.44 50.66
N PRO A 8 -14.58 -13.60 49.76
CA PRO A 8 -14.36 -14.23 48.46
C PRO A 8 -13.45 -13.37 47.57
N THR A 9 -12.40 -14.01 47.06
CA THR A 9 -11.45 -13.47 46.08
C THR A 9 -12.19 -13.06 44.80
N ALA A 10 -12.17 -11.76 44.48
CA ALA A 10 -12.64 -11.26 43.19
C ALA A 10 -11.78 -11.83 42.04
N PRO A 11 -12.36 -12.18 40.88
CA PRO A 11 -11.59 -12.63 39.73
C PRO A 11 -10.66 -11.51 39.27
N ALA A 12 -9.38 -11.85 39.13
CA ALA A 12 -8.37 -10.98 38.56
C ALA A 12 -8.78 -10.58 37.14
N ILE A 13 -8.96 -9.28 36.92
CA ILE A 13 -9.00 -8.70 35.59
C ILE A 13 -7.64 -9.03 34.97
N ALA A 14 -7.64 -9.91 33.97
CA ALA A 14 -6.46 -10.18 33.17
C ALA A 14 -6.08 -8.87 32.46
N SER A 15 -5.10 -8.17 33.00
CA SER A 15 -4.41 -7.09 32.31
C SER A 15 -3.94 -7.63 30.96
N ALA A 16 -4.48 -7.09 29.87
CA ALA A 16 -3.88 -7.28 28.56
C ALA A 16 -2.45 -6.76 28.64
N SER A 17 -1.46 -7.65 28.56
CA SER A 17 -0.08 -7.24 28.37
C SER A 17 0.05 -6.60 26.97
N PRO A 18 0.45 -5.32 26.87
CA PRO A 18 1.23 -4.91 25.71
C PRO A 18 2.62 -5.57 25.82
N ASP A 19 3.42 -5.56 24.77
CA ASP A 19 4.78 -6.09 24.73
C ASP A 19 4.93 -7.59 24.46
N ARG A 20 4.52 -7.99 23.26
CA ARG A 20 5.36 -8.94 22.51
C ARG A 20 5.75 -8.25 21.21
N PRO A 21 7.05 -8.10 20.88
CA PRO A 21 7.42 -7.72 19.52
C PRO A 21 6.87 -8.83 18.63
N ALA A 22 5.85 -8.50 17.84
CA ALA A 22 5.42 -9.37 16.76
C ALA A 22 6.70 -9.67 15.95
N GLY A 23 7.05 -10.95 15.81
CA GLY A 23 8.19 -11.29 14.97
C GLY A 23 7.97 -10.68 13.58
N VAL A 24 9.06 -10.39 12.86
CA VAL A 24 9.00 -9.78 11.50
C VAL A 24 7.96 -10.47 10.59
N GLU A 25 7.78 -11.78 10.73
CA GLU A 25 6.77 -12.53 9.97
C GLU A 25 5.33 -12.20 10.38
N ALA A 26 5.05 -12.02 11.67
CA ALA A 26 3.72 -11.61 12.15
C ALA A 26 3.39 -10.17 11.69
N ASP A 27 4.37 -9.26 11.72
CA ASP A 27 4.20 -7.92 11.15
C ASP A 27 3.96 -7.96 9.64
N ARG A 28 4.72 -8.79 8.92
CA ARG A 28 4.53 -8.99 7.47
C ARG A 28 3.12 -9.45 7.15
N GLN A 29 2.60 -10.44 7.88
CA GLN A 29 1.25 -10.95 7.70
C GLN A 29 0.19 -9.90 8.05
N ARG A 30 0.37 -9.16 9.14
CA ARG A 30 -0.50 -8.04 9.52
C ARG A 30 -0.55 -6.98 8.40
N ILE A 31 0.60 -6.53 7.92
CA ILE A 31 0.69 -5.49 6.88
C ILE A 31 0.13 -6.00 5.55
N SER A 32 0.40 -7.25 5.18
CA SER A 32 -0.19 -7.85 3.98
C SER A 32 -1.72 -7.89 4.05
N ALA A 33 -2.26 -8.36 5.17
CA ALA A 33 -3.71 -8.38 5.40
C ALA A 33 -4.31 -6.97 5.38
N ALA A 34 -3.65 -5.98 5.98
CA ALA A 34 -4.10 -4.59 5.96
C ALA A 34 -4.13 -4.00 4.53
N MET A 35 -3.08 -4.24 3.73
CA MET A 35 -3.00 -3.81 2.32
C MET A 35 -4.14 -4.40 1.49
N LEU A 36 -4.34 -5.72 1.57
CA LEU A 36 -5.39 -6.40 0.82
C LEU A 36 -6.79 -5.95 1.26
N ALA A 37 -7.02 -5.82 2.58
CA ALA A 37 -8.30 -5.36 3.09
C ALA A 37 -8.62 -3.91 2.66
N ALA A 38 -7.62 -3.03 2.57
CA ALA A 38 -7.79 -1.67 2.05
C ALA A 38 -8.15 -1.69 0.56
N ILE A 39 -7.47 -2.54 -0.23
CA ILE A 39 -7.78 -2.73 -1.66
C ILE A 39 -9.21 -3.24 -1.84
N ASP A 40 -9.64 -4.25 -1.07
CA ASP A 40 -10.97 -4.84 -1.20
C ASP A 40 -12.10 -3.86 -0.85
N ARG A 41 -11.87 -2.98 0.14
CA ARG A 41 -12.83 -1.94 0.53
C ARG A 41 -12.99 -0.88 -0.57
N GLU A 42 -11.87 -0.38 -1.08
CA GLU A 42 -11.84 0.84 -1.88
C GLU A 42 -11.88 0.56 -3.38
N ALA A 43 -11.40 -0.59 -3.82
CA ALA A 43 -11.37 -1.02 -5.21
C ALA A 43 -11.99 -2.41 -5.39
N PRO A 44 -13.27 -2.62 -5.02
CA PRO A 44 -13.91 -3.92 -5.11
C PRO A 44 -13.91 -4.46 -6.54
N GLY A 45 -13.83 -5.78 -6.67
CA GLY A 45 -13.86 -6.46 -7.97
C GLY A 45 -12.53 -6.48 -8.73
N LEU A 46 -11.43 -6.04 -8.13
CA LEU A 46 -10.10 -6.37 -8.66
C LEU A 46 -9.87 -7.88 -8.66
N ARG A 47 -9.24 -8.36 -9.73
CA ARG A 47 -8.77 -9.74 -9.86
C ARG A 47 -7.25 -9.73 -9.98
N TRP A 48 -6.60 -10.87 -9.83
CA TRP A 48 -5.13 -10.94 -9.75
C TRP A 48 -4.55 -11.93 -10.75
N VAL A 49 -3.42 -11.60 -11.36
CA VAL A 49 -2.66 -12.50 -12.22
C VAL A 49 -1.58 -13.18 -11.38
N PRO A 50 -1.64 -14.52 -11.20
CA PRO A 50 -0.67 -15.25 -10.38
C PRO A 50 0.67 -15.46 -11.11
N GLY A 51 1.80 -15.23 -10.43
CA GLY A 51 3.16 -15.54 -10.92
C GLY A 51 4.04 -14.34 -11.32
N PRO A 52 3.54 -13.30 -12.03
CA PRO A 52 4.37 -12.20 -12.49
C PRO A 52 4.56 -11.08 -11.44
N GLU A 53 4.16 -11.27 -10.18
CA GLU A 53 4.17 -10.20 -9.16
C GLU A 53 5.56 -9.60 -8.96
N ARG A 54 6.61 -10.44 -9.04
CA ARG A 54 8.01 -10.04 -8.91
C ARG A 54 8.62 -9.53 -10.23
N ASN A 55 7.94 -9.70 -11.37
CA ASN A 55 8.43 -9.28 -12.67
C ASN A 55 7.59 -8.14 -13.25
N ARG A 56 8.19 -6.95 -13.36
CA ARG A 56 7.55 -5.79 -14.00
C ARG A 56 7.50 -5.89 -15.53
N ASN A 57 7.93 -7.00 -16.12
CA ASN A 57 7.81 -7.23 -17.56
C ASN A 57 6.35 -7.45 -17.95
N ILE A 58 5.78 -6.47 -18.66
CA ILE A 58 4.39 -6.46 -19.11
C ILE A 58 4.02 -7.70 -19.94
N ALA A 59 4.97 -8.27 -20.69
CA ALA A 59 4.73 -9.48 -21.48
C ALA A 59 4.30 -10.69 -20.62
N ASP A 60 4.67 -10.72 -19.35
CA ASP A 60 4.37 -11.81 -18.43
C ASP A 60 3.02 -11.63 -17.71
N TRP A 61 2.34 -10.50 -17.93
CA TRP A 61 1.05 -10.19 -17.28
C TRP A 61 -0.12 -10.81 -18.03
N THR A 62 0.02 -12.06 -18.48
CA THR A 62 -1.00 -12.78 -19.24
C THR A 62 -1.56 -13.95 -18.43
N GLY A 63 -2.71 -14.48 -18.86
CA GLY A 63 -3.31 -15.68 -18.25
C GLY A 63 -4.56 -15.43 -17.41
N PRO A 64 -5.05 -16.49 -16.74
CA PRO A 64 -6.27 -16.43 -15.94
C PRO A 64 -6.09 -15.55 -14.70
N THR A 65 -7.21 -15.06 -14.17
CA THR A 65 -7.22 -14.25 -12.96
C THR A 65 -7.84 -14.99 -11.78
N VAL A 66 -7.37 -14.70 -10.57
CA VAL A 66 -7.82 -15.29 -9.30
C VAL A 66 -8.30 -14.22 -8.33
N ASP A 67 -9.14 -14.61 -7.36
CA ASP A 67 -9.75 -13.67 -6.38
C ASP A 67 -8.74 -13.31 -5.30
N THR A 68 -7.93 -14.27 -4.89
CA THR A 68 -6.94 -14.12 -3.83
C THR A 68 -5.53 -14.01 -4.44
N PRO A 69 -4.82 -12.89 -4.26
CA PRO A 69 -3.45 -12.73 -4.74
C PRO A 69 -2.44 -13.46 -3.86
N SER A 70 -1.26 -13.73 -4.41
CA SER A 70 -0.09 -14.13 -3.62
C SER A 70 0.57 -12.97 -2.84
N TRP A 71 0.20 -11.71 -3.18
CA TRP A 71 0.59 -10.40 -2.60
C TRP A 71 1.84 -10.44 -1.69
N PRO A 72 3.04 -10.61 -2.28
CA PRO A 72 4.28 -10.59 -1.53
C PRO A 72 4.50 -9.22 -0.87
N VAL A 73 4.82 -9.25 0.42
CA VAL A 73 5.18 -8.07 1.21
C VAL A 73 6.61 -8.19 1.73
N ASN A 74 7.44 -7.17 1.48
CA ASN A 74 8.84 -7.14 1.88
C ASN A 74 9.13 -5.91 2.74
N GLN A 75 10.01 -6.06 3.73
CA GLN A 75 10.61 -4.91 4.40
C GLN A 75 11.62 -4.25 3.47
N PHE A 76 11.76 -2.94 3.59
CA PHE A 76 12.84 -2.21 2.96
C PHE A 76 13.41 -1.15 3.91
N SER A 77 14.64 -0.74 3.62
CA SER A 77 15.33 0.34 4.33
C SER A 77 16.25 1.04 3.34
N HIS A 78 15.90 2.26 2.98
CA HIS A 78 16.71 3.14 2.13
C HIS A 78 17.34 4.24 2.99
N LEU A 79 18.12 5.15 2.38
CA LEU A 79 18.81 6.20 3.13
C LEU A 79 17.85 7.13 3.88
N SER A 80 16.70 7.46 3.28
CA SER A 80 15.74 8.43 3.81
C SER A 80 14.57 7.83 4.61
N ALA A 81 14.23 6.56 4.39
CA ALA A 81 13.04 5.93 4.96
C ALA A 81 13.20 4.42 5.16
N SER A 82 12.33 3.85 5.98
CA SER A 82 12.16 2.41 6.14
C SER A 82 10.69 2.05 6.23
N GLY A 83 10.35 0.83 5.86
CA GLY A 83 8.96 0.40 5.87
C GLY A 83 8.72 -0.92 5.15
N TRP A 84 7.54 -1.02 4.55
CA TRP A 84 7.04 -2.22 3.90
C TRP A 84 6.52 -1.89 2.50
N ILE A 85 6.74 -2.81 1.56
CA ILE A 85 6.18 -2.72 0.21
C ILE A 85 5.49 -4.04 -0.15
N GLY A 86 4.23 -3.93 -0.55
CA GLY A 86 3.43 -5.01 -1.13
C GLY A 86 3.20 -4.74 -2.61
N PHE A 87 3.13 -5.80 -3.42
CA PHE A 87 2.89 -5.66 -4.85
C PHE A 87 2.25 -6.90 -5.48
N GLY A 88 1.59 -6.70 -6.62
CA GLY A 88 0.97 -7.74 -7.42
C GLY A 88 0.56 -7.24 -8.79
N VAL A 89 0.16 -8.15 -9.68
CA VAL A 89 -0.42 -7.78 -10.97
C VAL A 89 -1.94 -7.88 -10.85
N ALA A 90 -2.59 -6.73 -10.77
CA ALA A 90 -4.04 -6.61 -10.65
C ALA A 90 -4.69 -6.44 -12.02
N ALA A 91 -5.97 -6.77 -12.11
CA ALA A 91 -6.75 -6.76 -13.33
C ALA A 91 -8.21 -6.35 -13.10
N ARG A 92 -8.75 -5.61 -14.07
CA ARG A 92 -10.15 -5.21 -14.12
C ARG A 92 -10.59 -5.12 -15.58
N GLY A 93 -11.48 -6.03 -15.99
CA GLY A 93 -11.76 -6.22 -17.42
C GLY A 93 -10.48 -6.59 -18.17
N ASP A 94 -10.20 -5.85 -19.26
CA ASP A 94 -9.01 -6.06 -20.10
C ASP A 94 -7.76 -5.30 -19.59
N VAL A 95 -7.91 -4.44 -18.57
CA VAL A 95 -6.78 -3.67 -18.03
C VAL A 95 -6.03 -4.53 -17.02
N ARG A 96 -4.71 -4.59 -17.17
CA ARG A 96 -3.79 -5.20 -16.20
C ARG A 96 -2.75 -4.20 -15.78
N ALA A 97 -2.39 -4.19 -14.51
CA ALA A 97 -1.37 -3.29 -13.99
C ALA A 97 -0.56 -3.94 -12.89
N TRP A 98 0.72 -3.59 -12.84
CA TRP A 98 1.51 -3.79 -11.64
C TRP A 98 1.06 -2.75 -10.60
N LEU A 99 0.45 -3.25 -9.53
CA LEU A 99 -0.05 -2.46 -8.41
C LEU A 99 0.90 -2.66 -7.23
N SER A 100 1.29 -1.58 -6.57
CA SER A 100 2.06 -1.62 -5.34
C SER A 100 1.56 -0.65 -4.30
N ILE A 101 1.73 -1.04 -3.03
CA ILE A 101 1.51 -0.19 -1.88
C ILE A 101 2.79 -0.18 -1.06
N GLU A 102 3.36 1.00 -0.87
CA GLU A 102 4.47 1.25 0.04
C GLU A 102 3.96 1.98 1.27
N ILE A 103 4.37 1.54 2.46
CA ILE A 103 4.13 2.24 3.73
C ILE A 103 5.48 2.50 4.36
N SER A 104 5.80 3.75 4.67
CA SER A 104 7.12 4.12 5.15
C SER A 104 7.11 5.25 6.17
N THR A 105 8.14 5.27 7.01
CA THR A 105 8.44 6.39 7.92
C THR A 105 9.81 6.96 7.59
N PRO A 106 9.97 8.29 7.64
CA PRO A 106 11.27 8.93 7.47
C PRO A 106 12.21 8.50 8.60
N LYS A 107 13.50 8.33 8.28
CA LYS A 107 14.53 8.08 9.30
C LYS A 107 14.83 9.35 10.11
N PRO A 108 15.28 9.22 11.37
CA PRO A 108 15.66 10.37 12.18
C PRO A 108 16.66 11.30 11.47
N GLY A 109 16.40 12.60 11.52
CA GLY A 109 17.26 13.62 10.89
C GLY A 109 17.08 13.78 9.37
N GLN A 110 16.20 13.01 8.74
CA GLN A 110 15.87 13.21 7.32
C GLN A 110 14.89 14.37 7.16
N PRO A 111 15.06 15.22 6.12
CA PRO A 111 14.08 16.25 5.83
C PRO A 111 12.75 15.60 5.44
N ALA A 112 11.65 16.29 5.75
CA ALA A 112 10.36 15.92 5.17
C ALA A 112 10.49 15.95 3.64
N GLU A 113 10.04 14.88 2.97
CA GLU A 113 10.09 14.81 1.52
C GLU A 113 9.34 15.98 0.86
N THR A 114 9.90 16.46 -0.24
CA THR A 114 9.29 17.52 -1.03
C THR A 114 8.04 16.99 -1.71
N PHE A 115 6.89 17.39 -1.18
CA PHE A 115 5.58 16.98 -1.65
C PHE A 115 5.03 18.00 -2.66
N THR A 116 5.75 18.18 -3.76
CA THR A 116 5.42 19.13 -4.84
C THR A 116 5.14 18.38 -6.15
N CYS A 117 4.28 18.93 -6.98
CA CYS A 117 4.13 18.46 -8.35
C CYS A 117 5.40 18.77 -9.14
N PHE A 118 5.80 17.84 -10.03
CA PHE A 118 6.92 18.06 -10.94
C PHE A 118 6.42 18.36 -12.35
N GLU A 119 7.15 19.19 -13.08
CA GLU A 119 6.74 19.70 -14.40
C GLU A 119 6.56 18.62 -15.46
N SER A 120 7.22 17.47 -15.31
CA SER A 120 7.11 16.35 -16.25
C SER A 120 5.91 15.43 -16.00
N ALA A 121 5.10 15.66 -14.97
CA ALA A 121 3.87 14.93 -14.73
C ALA A 121 2.81 15.32 -15.78
N ARG A 122 2.06 14.34 -16.30
CA ARG A 122 0.95 14.60 -17.21
C ARG A 122 -0.21 15.30 -16.50
N ALA A 123 -0.45 14.91 -15.26
CA ALA A 123 -1.37 15.57 -14.34
C ALA A 123 -0.81 15.44 -12.92
N CYS A 124 -1.04 16.46 -12.11
CA CYS A 124 -0.70 16.42 -10.70
C CYS A 124 -1.61 17.36 -9.92
N GLU A 125 -2.08 16.90 -8.76
CA GLU A 125 -2.83 17.72 -7.83
C GLU A 125 -2.41 17.40 -6.41
N THR A 126 -2.51 18.39 -5.53
CA THR A 126 -2.33 18.22 -4.10
C THR A 126 -3.61 18.62 -3.37
N SER A 127 -4.03 17.80 -2.41
CA SER A 127 -5.21 18.05 -1.59
C SER A 127 -4.95 17.70 -0.12
N ARG A 128 -5.98 17.85 0.72
CA ARG A 128 -5.95 17.52 2.14
C ARG A 128 -6.92 16.39 2.44
N GLY A 129 -6.47 15.46 3.28
CA GLY A 129 -7.31 14.40 3.82
C GLY A 129 -8.14 14.88 5.02
N PRO A 130 -9.12 14.07 5.45
CA PRO A 130 -10.06 14.41 6.51
C PRO A 130 -9.41 14.59 7.89
N ASN A 131 -8.24 13.99 8.14
CA ASN A 131 -7.53 14.06 9.42
C ASN A 131 -6.22 14.86 9.32
N GLY A 132 -6.13 15.76 8.33
CA GLY A 132 -4.96 16.61 8.13
C GLY A 132 -3.85 15.97 7.27
N GLU A 133 -4.13 14.81 6.66
CA GLU A 133 -3.22 14.20 5.70
C GLU A 133 -2.95 15.15 4.53
N ARG A 134 -1.77 15.02 3.93
CA ARG A 134 -1.44 15.65 2.65
C ARG A 134 -1.55 14.58 1.58
N ILE A 135 -2.31 14.86 0.53
CA ILE A 135 -2.54 13.91 -0.57
C ILE A 135 -1.95 14.52 -1.83
N ARG A 136 -1.23 13.71 -2.62
CA ARG A 136 -0.73 14.07 -3.94
C ARG A 136 -1.09 12.94 -4.87
N TYR A 137 -1.70 13.24 -6.00
CA TYR A 137 -1.79 12.29 -7.11
C TYR A 137 -0.95 12.76 -8.29
N LEU A 138 -0.45 11.80 -9.05
CA LEU A 138 0.40 11.99 -10.22
C LEU A 138 -0.05 11.02 -11.30
N ASP A 139 -0.31 11.54 -12.50
CA ASP A 139 -0.35 10.75 -13.73
C ASP A 139 0.98 10.94 -14.47
N LEU A 140 1.69 9.85 -14.74
CA LEU A 140 3.01 9.88 -15.38
C LEU A 140 2.91 9.49 -16.85
N ASN A 141 3.79 10.09 -17.66
CA ASN A 141 4.04 9.62 -19.01
C ASN A 141 4.94 8.37 -18.92
N ALA A 142 4.33 7.19 -18.94
CA ALA A 142 5.05 5.92 -18.95
C ALA A 142 5.06 5.31 -20.36
N TRP A 143 6.10 4.51 -20.63
CA TRP A 143 6.30 3.85 -21.91
C TRP A 143 6.83 2.44 -21.70
N TYR A 144 6.32 1.48 -22.45
CA TYR A 144 6.87 0.14 -22.56
C TYR A 144 7.65 0.01 -23.86
N ALA A 145 8.94 -0.34 -23.77
CA ALA A 145 9.81 -0.54 -24.92
C ALA A 145 10.40 -1.95 -24.91
N PRO A 146 9.69 -2.95 -25.46
CA PRO A 146 10.26 -4.29 -25.60
C PRO A 146 11.42 -4.30 -26.61
N PRO A 147 12.39 -5.23 -26.47
CA PRO A 147 13.52 -5.32 -27.39
C PRO A 147 13.08 -5.44 -28.85
N GLY A 148 13.63 -4.59 -29.72
CA GLY A 148 13.35 -4.60 -31.16
C GLY A 148 11.98 -4.06 -31.57
N GLN A 149 11.20 -3.49 -30.64
CA GLN A 149 9.87 -2.93 -30.92
C GLN A 149 9.82 -1.43 -30.64
N ARG A 150 8.83 -0.75 -31.21
CA ARG A 150 8.59 0.67 -30.92
C ARG A 150 8.03 0.82 -29.51
N PRO A 151 8.46 1.84 -28.73
CA PRO A 151 7.86 2.15 -27.45
C PRO A 151 6.34 2.39 -27.58
N THR A 152 5.58 1.84 -26.65
CA THR A 152 4.14 2.01 -26.56
C THR A 152 3.78 2.77 -25.28
N PRO A 153 2.85 3.74 -25.34
CA PRO A 153 2.47 4.52 -24.17
C PRO A 153 1.71 3.67 -23.16
N LEU A 154 1.94 3.93 -21.88
CA LEU A 154 1.27 3.29 -20.75
C LEU A 154 0.63 4.33 -19.83
N ALA A 155 -0.39 3.91 -19.11
CA ALA A 155 -0.95 4.64 -17.98
C ALA A 155 -0.22 4.25 -16.68
N ASP A 156 0.48 5.21 -16.08
CA ASP A 156 1.09 5.06 -14.76
C ASP A 156 0.52 6.16 -13.84
N ARG A 157 -0.05 5.73 -12.71
CA ARG A 157 -0.61 6.61 -11.71
C ARG A 157 0.00 6.30 -10.35
N SER A 158 0.29 7.35 -9.61
CA SER A 158 0.68 7.28 -8.21
C SER A 158 -0.19 8.18 -7.36
N VAL A 159 -0.57 7.72 -6.18
CA VAL A 159 -1.15 8.52 -5.10
C VAL A 159 -0.29 8.36 -3.88
N GLU A 160 0.10 9.47 -3.29
CA GLU A 160 0.82 9.52 -2.04
C GLU A 160 -0.01 10.23 -0.99
N VAL A 161 -0.03 9.65 0.21
CA VAL A 161 -0.66 10.18 1.39
C VAL A 161 0.41 10.32 2.47
N ILE A 162 0.66 11.54 2.94
CA ILE A 162 1.50 11.80 4.11
C ILE A 162 0.59 12.12 5.28
N ARG A 163 0.64 11.27 6.29
CA ARG A 163 -0.10 11.45 7.55
C ARG A 163 0.57 12.47 8.46
N PRO A 164 -0.16 13.06 9.43
CA PRO A 164 0.42 14.01 10.39
C PRO A 164 1.57 13.46 11.23
N ASP A 165 1.63 12.14 11.45
CA ASP A 165 2.71 11.45 12.15
C ASP A 165 3.99 11.25 11.31
N GLY A 166 3.96 11.67 10.04
CA GLY A 166 5.05 11.51 9.08
C GLY A 166 5.04 10.18 8.33
N THR A 167 4.11 9.27 8.61
CA THR A 167 3.94 8.05 7.81
C THR A 167 3.51 8.42 6.39
N ARG A 168 4.20 7.85 5.39
CA ARG A 168 3.85 7.94 3.99
C ARG A 168 3.22 6.63 3.52
N VAL A 169 2.11 6.72 2.82
CA VAL A 169 1.53 5.61 2.05
C VAL A 169 1.58 6.00 0.58
N SER A 170 2.24 5.20 -0.25
CA SER A 170 2.32 5.38 -1.70
C SER A 170 1.62 4.22 -2.38
N VAL A 171 0.57 4.52 -3.15
CA VAL A 171 -0.16 3.56 -3.98
C VAL A 171 0.21 3.85 -5.42
N GLN A 172 0.74 2.88 -6.16
CA GLN A 172 1.14 3.05 -7.56
C GLN A 172 0.55 1.95 -8.43
N ALA A 173 0.04 2.31 -9.59
CA ALA A 173 -0.45 1.37 -10.61
C ALA A 173 0.15 1.72 -11.98
N SER A 174 0.99 0.83 -12.51
CA SER A 174 1.57 0.92 -13.86
C SER A 174 0.88 -0.09 -14.78
N SER A 175 0.05 0.40 -15.70
CA SER A 175 -0.84 -0.41 -16.54
C SER A 175 -0.14 -0.91 -17.81
N SER A 176 -0.62 -2.02 -18.37
CA SER A 176 -0.15 -2.58 -19.65
C SER A 176 -0.72 -1.86 -20.88
N SER A 177 -1.60 -0.87 -20.66
CA SER A 177 -2.28 -0.08 -21.69
C SER A 177 -2.32 1.39 -21.29
N THR A 178 -2.94 2.24 -22.12
CA THR A 178 -3.17 3.66 -21.82
C THR A 178 -4.34 3.92 -20.87
N GLN A 179 -5.00 2.86 -20.38
CA GLN A 179 -6.11 2.95 -19.43
C GLN A 179 -5.59 2.71 -18.01
N PHE A 180 -6.04 3.52 -17.06
CA PHE A 180 -5.71 3.32 -15.65
C PHE A 180 -6.52 2.17 -15.06
N LEU A 181 -5.86 1.29 -14.30
CA LEU A 181 -6.53 0.25 -13.52
C LEU A 181 -7.44 0.84 -12.44
N LEU A 182 -6.95 1.88 -11.73
CA LEU A 182 -7.61 2.51 -10.60
C LEU A 182 -7.83 4.00 -10.84
N THR A 183 -8.95 4.50 -10.33
CA THR A 183 -9.24 5.93 -10.25
C THR A 183 -8.40 6.58 -9.15
N VAL A 184 -8.25 7.91 -9.20
CA VAL A 184 -7.60 8.67 -8.13
C VAL A 184 -8.32 8.46 -6.79
N ALA A 185 -9.65 8.47 -6.79
CA ALA A 185 -10.45 8.31 -5.59
C ALA A 185 -10.22 6.94 -4.91
N GLU A 186 -10.20 5.84 -5.67
CA GLU A 186 -9.91 4.51 -5.14
C GLU A 186 -8.49 4.45 -4.53
N MET A 187 -7.48 4.97 -5.23
CA MET A 187 -6.10 4.97 -4.73
C MET A 187 -5.92 5.88 -3.50
N THR A 188 -6.62 7.02 -3.45
CA THR A 188 -6.67 7.89 -2.28
C THR A 188 -7.35 7.21 -1.09
N GLY A 189 -8.46 6.51 -1.32
CA GLY A 189 -9.14 5.71 -0.30
C GLY A 189 -8.19 4.68 0.32
N ILE A 190 -7.47 3.91 -0.52
CA ILE A 190 -6.46 2.95 -0.06
C ILE A 190 -5.39 3.65 0.77
N GLY A 191 -4.85 4.77 0.28
CA GLY A 191 -3.80 5.51 0.99
C GLY A 191 -4.22 6.12 2.34
N LEU A 192 -5.50 6.45 2.49
CA LEU A 192 -6.09 6.99 3.73
C LEU A 192 -6.49 5.91 4.74
N ASP A 193 -6.43 4.64 4.37
CA ASP A 193 -6.84 3.54 5.21
C ASP A 193 -6.00 3.48 6.50
N GLN A 194 -6.68 3.54 7.65
CA GLN A 194 -6.02 3.63 8.95
C GLN A 194 -5.32 2.32 9.35
N ALA A 195 -5.70 1.18 8.77
CA ALA A 195 -5.04 -0.09 9.05
C ALA A 195 -3.62 -0.15 8.46
N LEU A 196 -3.29 0.73 7.51
CA LEU A 196 -1.95 0.83 6.89
C LEU A 196 -0.96 1.65 7.72
N ALA A 197 -1.07 1.60 9.04
CA ALA A 197 -0.20 2.35 9.92
C ALA A 197 0.85 1.45 10.59
N LEU A 198 2.05 2.00 10.80
CA LEU A 198 3.23 1.24 11.22
C LEU A 198 3.39 1.10 12.74
N HIS A 199 2.40 1.54 13.51
CA HIS A 199 2.38 1.38 14.96
C HIS A 199 2.00 -0.04 15.41
#